data_AF-A0A7W0IR91-F1
#
_entry.id   AF-A0A7W0IR91-F1
#
_cell.length_a   1.000
_cell.length_b   1.000
_cell.length_c   1.000
_cell.angle_alpha   90.00
_cell.angle_beta   90.00
_cell.angle_gamma   90.00
#
_symmetry.space_group_name_H-M   'P 1'
#
loop_
_entity.id
_entity.type
_entity.pdbx_description
1 polymer ?
#
loop_
_entity_poly.entity_id
_entity_poly.type
_entity_poly.pdbx_seq_one_letter_code
_entity_poly.pdbx_strand_id
1 'polypeptide(L)'
;MNKKHWLMCEADDFAAARSHILKFFSNSMLLHYDAVLAVEESSCSADNEVFWTVLDQGVSDNYKILQGFIGDIQGEGCQQIADVTTLAKGYPSKLLHIIAHFVDGFIGIDSVFYNLIEDSHWLSEGLRETIQRSPGRYWLVLVETSFTSPQTAALIHNIQV
;
A
#
# COMPACT_ATOMS: atom_id res chain seq x y z
N MET A 1 -0.15 -12.10 13.46
CA MET A 1 0.80 -11.00 13.20
C MET A 1 0.00 -9.75 12.98
N ASN A 2 0.53 -8.59 13.42
CA ASN A 2 -0.13 -7.30 13.22
C ASN A 2 0.67 -6.48 12.22
N LYS A 3 -0.03 -5.79 11.33
CA LYS A 3 0.55 -4.83 10.38
C LYS A 3 -0.18 -3.50 10.49
N LYS A 4 0.50 -2.45 10.07
CA LYS A 4 -0.04 -1.09 10.05
C LYS A 4 0.09 -0.53 8.65
N HIS A 5 -0.98 0.11 8.20
CA HIS A 5 -1.05 0.77 6.90
C HIS A 5 -1.60 2.18 7.10
N TRP A 6 -1.02 3.14 6.40
CA TRP A 6 -1.63 4.44 6.20
C TRP A 6 -2.42 4.42 4.91
N LEU A 7 -3.72 4.66 4.99
CA LEU A 7 -4.57 4.78 3.81
C LEU A 7 -5.01 6.23 3.65
N MET A 8 -4.78 6.78 2.47
CA MET A 8 -5.28 8.09 2.09
C MET A 8 -6.56 7.96 1.28
N CYS A 9 -7.58 8.75 1.62
CA CYS A 9 -8.81 8.84 0.83
C CYS A 9 -9.42 10.23 0.89
N GLU A 10 -10.36 10.47 -0.03
CA GLU A 10 -11.24 11.64 0.04
C GLU A 10 -12.43 11.34 0.97
N ALA A 11 -12.67 12.23 1.93
CA ALA A 11 -13.76 12.14 2.90
C ALA A 11 -13.97 13.48 3.61
N ASP A 12 -15.21 13.76 3.99
CA ASP A 12 -15.55 15.00 4.71
C ASP A 12 -15.19 14.93 6.21
N ASP A 13 -15.14 13.72 6.77
CA ASP A 13 -14.74 13.46 8.16
C ASP A 13 -14.13 12.06 8.34
N PHE A 14 -13.65 11.76 9.55
CA PHE A 14 -13.06 10.47 9.87
C PHE A 14 -14.06 9.31 9.72
N ALA A 15 -15.33 9.51 10.05
CA ALA A 15 -16.33 8.43 9.98
C ALA A 15 -16.56 8.00 8.52
N ALA A 16 -16.62 8.95 7.60
CA ALA A 16 -16.67 8.72 6.16
C ALA A 16 -15.38 8.05 5.66
N ALA A 17 -14.20 8.56 6.07
CA ALA A 17 -12.91 7.98 5.70
C ALA A 17 -12.80 6.51 6.14
N ARG A 18 -13.16 6.23 7.39
CA ARG A 18 -13.23 4.88 7.96
C ARG A 18 -14.17 3.98 7.15
N SER A 19 -15.34 4.47 6.76
CA SER A 19 -16.29 3.70 5.95
C SER A 19 -15.69 3.32 4.59
N HIS A 20 -15.06 4.28 3.89
CA HIS A 20 -14.39 4.04 2.61
C HIS A 20 -13.30 2.98 2.71
N ILE A 21 -12.45 3.08 3.72
CA ILE A 21 -11.34 2.18 3.97
C ILE A 21 -11.81 0.77 4.32
N LEU A 22 -12.77 0.63 5.23
CA LEU A 22 -13.30 -0.68 5.59
C LEU A 22 -14.00 -1.34 4.40
N LYS A 23 -14.70 -0.55 3.57
CA LYS A 23 -15.30 -1.02 2.33
C LYS A 23 -14.23 -1.50 1.34
N PHE A 24 -13.13 -0.76 1.18
CA PHE A 24 -12.01 -1.17 0.34
C PHE A 24 -11.47 -2.54 0.75
N PHE A 25 -11.15 -2.76 2.04
CA PHE A 25 -10.66 -4.05 2.51
C PHE A 25 -11.71 -5.17 2.38
N SER A 26 -13.00 -4.88 2.60
CA SER A 26 -14.06 -5.89 2.45
C SER A 26 -14.27 -6.35 1.00
N ASN A 27 -13.89 -5.53 0.03
CA ASN A 27 -14.04 -5.81 -1.40
C ASN A 27 -12.73 -6.25 -2.06
N SER A 28 -11.58 -6.10 -1.37
CA SER A 28 -10.30 -6.45 -1.95
C SER A 28 -10.15 -7.98 -2.04
N MET A 29 -10.05 -8.52 -3.25
CA MET A 29 -9.88 -9.95 -3.46
C MET A 29 -8.46 -10.46 -3.16
N LEU A 30 -7.49 -9.55 -3.09
CA LEU A 30 -6.07 -9.90 -3.05
C LEU A 30 -5.47 -9.88 -1.65
N LEU A 31 -6.15 -9.27 -0.68
CA LEU A 31 -5.63 -9.10 0.66
C LEU A 31 -6.72 -9.40 1.69
N HIS A 32 -6.57 -10.53 2.39
CA HIS A 32 -7.50 -10.94 3.44
C HIS A 32 -6.83 -10.82 4.81
N TYR A 33 -7.42 -10.01 5.66
CA TYR A 33 -7.06 -9.88 7.07
C TYR A 33 -8.15 -10.49 7.94
N ASP A 34 -7.74 -11.09 9.07
CA ASP A 34 -8.67 -11.59 10.08
C ASP A 34 -9.42 -10.42 10.76
N ALA A 35 -8.74 -9.29 10.92
CA ALA A 35 -9.34 -8.05 11.41
C ALA A 35 -8.70 -6.83 10.77
N VAL A 36 -9.51 -5.78 10.61
CA VAL A 36 -9.11 -4.46 10.11
C VAL A 36 -9.72 -3.40 11.03
N LEU A 37 -8.87 -2.55 11.62
CA LEU A 37 -9.28 -1.50 12.54
C LEU A 37 -8.70 -0.15 12.09
N ALA A 38 -9.57 0.82 11.79
CA ALA A 38 -9.16 2.20 11.59
C ALA A 38 -9.05 2.92 12.95
N VAL A 39 -7.90 3.56 13.20
CA VAL A 39 -7.55 4.17 14.50
C VAL A 39 -7.66 5.70 14.39
N GLU A 40 -8.69 6.28 14.99
CA GLU A 40 -9.01 7.71 14.88
C GLU A 40 -7.93 8.59 15.47
N GLU A 41 -7.41 8.23 16.65
CA GLU A 41 -6.48 9.05 17.43
C GLU A 41 -5.12 9.23 16.74
N SER A 42 -4.78 8.32 15.83
CA SER A 42 -3.58 8.41 14.99
C SER A 42 -3.88 8.96 13.60
N SER A 43 -5.15 9.06 13.21
CA SER A 43 -5.54 9.55 11.87
C SER A 43 -5.56 11.07 11.82
N CYS A 44 -5.40 11.65 10.63
CA CYS A 44 -5.40 13.09 10.46
C CYS A 44 -5.99 13.52 9.12
N SER A 45 -6.65 14.68 9.10
CA SER A 45 -7.04 15.36 7.86
C SER A 45 -5.83 16.10 7.27
N ALA A 46 -5.90 16.46 5.99
CA ALA A 46 -4.84 17.24 5.35
C ALA A 46 -4.73 18.70 5.83
N ASP A 47 -5.69 19.17 6.63
CA ASP A 47 -5.59 20.43 7.37
C ASP A 47 -4.66 20.33 8.59
N ASN A 48 -4.34 19.12 9.04
CA ASN A 48 -3.44 18.92 10.16
C ASN A 48 -1.98 19.07 9.71
N GLU A 49 -1.17 19.80 10.49
CA GLU A 49 0.25 20.02 10.24
C GLU A 49 1.07 18.72 10.11
N VAL A 50 0.65 17.63 10.76
CA VAL A 50 1.38 16.35 10.69
C VAL A 50 1.10 15.56 9.41
N PHE A 51 0.04 15.87 8.66
CA PHE A 51 -0.44 15.08 7.53
C PHE A 51 0.67 14.81 6.50
N TRP A 52 1.34 15.87 6.03
CA TRP A 52 2.38 15.75 5.02
C TRP A 52 3.61 15.00 5.52
N THR A 53 3.95 15.17 6.80
CA THR A 53 5.06 14.45 7.42
C THR A 53 4.80 12.95 7.43
N VAL A 54 3.59 12.54 7.84
CA VAL A 54 3.20 11.12 7.91
C VAL A 54 3.08 10.52 6.50
N LEU A 55 2.47 11.25 5.56
CA LEU A 55 2.34 10.82 4.17
C LEU A 55 3.72 10.61 3.53
N ASP A 56 4.59 11.61 3.60
CA ASP A 56 5.90 11.57 2.95
C ASP A 56 6.78 10.48 3.56
N GLN A 57 6.67 10.26 4.88
CA GLN A 57 7.34 9.16 5.54
C GLN A 57 6.84 7.80 5.03
N GLY A 58 5.52 7.61 4.93
CA GLY A 58 4.91 6.38 4.43
C GLY A 58 5.29 6.07 2.97
N VAL A 59 5.29 7.08 2.10
CA VAL A 59 5.77 6.98 0.71
C VAL A 59 7.26 6.63 0.66
N SER A 60 8.08 7.29 1.48
CA SER A 60 9.51 6.97 1.61
C SER A 60 9.74 5.52 2.05
N ASP A 61 8.96 5.02 3.02
CA ASP A 61 9.11 3.66 3.51
C ASP A 61 8.67 2.62 2.48
N ASN A 62 7.64 2.91 1.69
CA ASN A 62 7.30 2.12 0.50
C ASN A 62 8.47 2.02 -0.49
N TYR A 63 9.15 3.14 -0.78
CA TYR A 63 10.34 3.12 -1.65
C TYR A 63 11.47 2.26 -1.07
N LYS A 64 11.73 2.33 0.23
CA LYS A 64 12.77 1.50 0.87
C LYS A 64 12.45 0.01 0.75
N ILE A 65 11.19 -0.38 0.92
CA ILE A 65 10.74 -1.77 0.77
C ILE A 65 10.95 -2.24 -0.67
N LEU A 66 10.52 -1.44 -1.65
CA LEU A 66 10.72 -1.75 -3.06
C LEU A 66 12.22 -1.89 -3.41
N GLN A 67 13.07 -1.00 -2.91
CA GLN A 67 14.53 -1.09 -3.09
C GLN A 67 15.10 -2.35 -2.44
N GLY A 68 14.56 -2.79 -1.29
CA GLY A 68 14.90 -4.06 -0.67
C GLY A 68 14.62 -5.25 -1.60
N PHE A 69 13.42 -5.32 -2.18
CA PHE A 69 13.07 -6.39 -3.13
C PHE A 69 13.94 -6.36 -4.39
N ILE A 70 14.28 -5.17 -4.90
CA ILE A 70 15.20 -5.01 -6.03
C ILE A 70 16.61 -5.51 -5.65
N GLY A 71 17.11 -5.17 -4.45
CA GLY A 71 18.39 -5.67 -3.96
C GLY A 71 18.40 -7.20 -3.82
N ASP A 72 17.32 -7.78 -3.31
CA ASP A 72 17.18 -9.23 -3.16
C ASP A 72 17.19 -9.93 -4.52
N ILE A 73 16.41 -9.46 -5.51
CA ILE A 73 16.36 -10.11 -6.83
C ILE A 73 17.67 -9.94 -7.61
N GLN A 74 18.40 -8.84 -7.39
CA GLN A 74 19.75 -8.66 -7.89
C GLN A 74 20.73 -9.65 -7.23
N GLY A 75 20.61 -9.88 -5.93
CA GLY A 75 21.38 -10.90 -5.20
C GLY A 75 21.13 -12.32 -5.72
N GLU A 76 19.94 -12.59 -6.23
CA GLU A 76 19.55 -13.84 -6.91
C GLU A 76 20.00 -13.91 -8.38
N GLY A 77 20.72 -12.91 -8.88
CA GLY A 77 21.33 -12.90 -10.21
C GLY A 77 20.56 -12.17 -11.31
N CYS A 78 19.45 -11.48 -11.00
CA CYS A 78 18.70 -10.67 -11.96
C CYS A 78 19.20 -9.22 -11.98
N GLN A 79 20.11 -8.89 -12.89
CA GLN A 79 20.74 -7.55 -12.97
C GLN A 79 20.05 -6.64 -13.99
N GLN A 80 19.39 -7.22 -14.99
CA GLN A 80 18.70 -6.53 -16.08
C GLN A 80 17.42 -7.28 -16.46
N ILE A 81 16.51 -6.59 -17.17
CA ILE A 81 15.21 -7.15 -17.57
C ILE A 81 15.38 -8.46 -18.38
N ALA A 82 16.43 -8.58 -19.20
CA ALA A 82 16.69 -9.77 -19.99
C ALA A 82 16.90 -11.03 -19.14
N ASP A 83 17.44 -10.88 -17.92
CA ASP A 83 17.77 -12.00 -17.04
C ASP A 83 16.52 -12.70 -16.48
N VAL A 84 15.36 -12.03 -16.52
CA VAL A 84 14.06 -12.58 -16.12
C VAL A 84 13.76 -13.90 -16.84
N THR A 85 14.21 -14.03 -18.10
CA THR A 85 14.02 -15.25 -18.90
C THR A 85 14.73 -16.49 -18.35
N THR A 86 15.75 -16.28 -17.52
CA THR A 86 16.58 -17.32 -16.91
C THR A 86 16.40 -17.42 -15.40
N LEU A 87 15.52 -16.60 -14.82
CA LEU A 87 15.32 -16.51 -13.38
C LEU A 87 14.77 -17.83 -12.82
N ALA A 88 15.35 -18.29 -11.71
CA ALA A 88 14.90 -19.51 -11.06
C ALA A 88 13.44 -19.39 -10.60
N LYS A 89 12.67 -20.45 -10.84
CA LYS A 89 11.32 -20.59 -10.28
C LYS A 89 11.41 -20.67 -8.75
N GLY A 90 10.40 -20.15 -8.07
CA GLY A 90 10.36 -20.10 -6.62
C GLY A 90 10.59 -18.69 -6.11
N TYR A 91 11.45 -18.54 -5.09
CA TYR A 91 11.65 -17.26 -4.41
C TYR A 91 11.99 -16.09 -5.37
N PRO A 92 12.95 -16.20 -6.32
CA PRO A 92 13.29 -15.09 -7.19
C PRO A 92 12.13 -14.66 -8.11
N SER A 93 11.44 -15.63 -8.73
CA SER A 93 10.23 -15.34 -9.52
C SER A 93 9.08 -14.72 -8.70
N LYS A 94 8.99 -15.04 -7.40
CA LYS A 94 7.99 -14.43 -6.49
C LYS A 94 8.37 -13.00 -6.11
N LEU A 95 9.66 -12.70 -5.95
CA LEU A 95 10.11 -11.32 -5.74
C LEU A 95 9.74 -10.44 -6.93
N LEU A 96 10.00 -10.90 -8.15
CA LEU A 96 9.61 -10.16 -9.36
C LEU A 96 8.10 -9.88 -9.39
N HIS A 97 7.32 -10.89 -9.02
CA HIS A 97 5.87 -10.78 -8.95
C HIS A 97 5.39 -9.77 -7.90
N ILE A 98 6.00 -9.77 -6.70
CA ILE A 98 5.70 -8.78 -5.65
C ILE A 98 6.08 -7.36 -6.12
N ILE A 99 7.25 -7.21 -6.76
CA ILE A 99 7.69 -5.93 -7.35
C ILE A 99 6.67 -5.42 -8.36
N ALA A 100 6.19 -6.30 -9.26
CA ALA A 100 5.17 -5.94 -10.24
C ALA A 100 3.89 -5.43 -9.56
N HIS A 101 3.39 -6.13 -8.53
CA HIS A 101 2.23 -5.67 -7.77
C HIS A 101 2.45 -4.34 -7.05
N PHE A 102 3.65 -4.13 -6.51
CA PHE A 102 3.99 -2.88 -5.84
C PHE A 102 4.05 -1.70 -6.81
N VAL A 103 4.54 -1.92 -8.03
CA VAL A 103 4.59 -0.86 -9.06
C VAL A 103 3.22 -0.62 -9.69
N ASP A 104 2.41 -1.67 -9.87
CA ASP A 104 1.07 -1.60 -10.46
C ASP A 104 -0.01 -1.10 -9.48
N GLY A 105 0.37 -0.82 -8.22
CA GLY A 105 -0.55 -0.21 -7.26
C GLY A 105 -1.46 -1.20 -6.55
N PHE A 106 -1.09 -2.49 -6.45
CA PHE A 106 -1.86 -3.44 -5.63
C PHE A 106 -1.45 -3.37 -4.16
N ILE A 107 -2.41 -3.10 -3.27
CA ILE A 107 -2.12 -3.14 -1.83
C ILE A 107 -1.64 -4.53 -1.42
N GLY A 108 -0.54 -4.59 -0.68
CA GLY A 108 0.02 -5.81 -0.13
C GLY A 108 0.26 -5.68 1.37
N ILE A 109 0.61 -6.81 2.01
CA ILE A 109 0.94 -6.87 3.44
C ILE A 109 2.11 -5.94 3.80
N ASP A 110 3.00 -5.69 2.84
CA ASP A 110 4.20 -4.87 3.04
C ASP A 110 4.01 -3.41 2.60
N SER A 111 2.82 -3.02 2.16
CA SER A 111 2.52 -1.62 1.85
C SER A 111 2.42 -0.81 3.14
N VAL A 112 3.25 0.22 3.32
CA VAL A 112 3.17 1.13 4.48
C VAL A 112 2.17 2.24 4.22
N PHE A 113 2.19 2.82 3.02
CA PHE A 113 1.22 3.82 2.57
C PHE A 113 0.44 3.30 1.36
N TYR A 114 -0.83 3.68 1.26
CA TYR A 114 -1.67 3.40 0.10
C TYR A 114 -2.64 4.55 -0.16
N ASN A 115 -2.68 5.01 -1.40
CA ASN A 115 -3.54 6.05 -1.90
C ASN A 115 -4.76 5.42 -2.59
N LEU A 116 -5.93 5.52 -1.95
CA LEU A 116 -7.19 4.99 -2.49
C LEU A 116 -7.77 5.82 -3.63
N ILE A 117 -7.27 7.05 -3.85
CA ILE A 117 -7.76 7.94 -4.92
C ILE A 117 -7.12 7.56 -6.27
N GLU A 118 -5.87 7.10 -6.23
CA GLU A 118 -5.10 6.74 -7.44
C GLU A 118 -4.78 5.24 -7.52
N ASP A 119 -5.32 4.43 -6.60
CA ASP A 119 -5.01 3.00 -6.45
C ASP A 119 -3.49 2.74 -6.47
N SER A 120 -2.74 3.41 -5.59
CA SER A 120 -1.28 3.53 -5.72
C SER A 120 -0.54 3.56 -4.39
N HIS A 121 0.71 3.06 -4.37
CA HIS A 121 1.64 3.22 -3.23
C HIS A 121 2.30 4.59 -3.18
N TRP A 122 1.97 5.46 -4.14
CA TRP A 122 2.59 6.75 -4.37
C TRP A 122 1.55 7.87 -4.33
N LEU A 123 2.05 9.11 -4.31
CA LEU A 123 1.25 10.31 -4.50
C LEU A 123 1.73 11.01 -5.75
N SER A 124 0.85 11.21 -6.74
CA SER A 124 1.20 12.01 -7.92
C SER A 124 1.37 13.49 -7.57
N GLU A 125 2.18 14.21 -8.36
CA GLU A 125 2.32 15.67 -8.20
C GLU A 125 0.98 16.39 -8.39
N GLY A 126 0.16 15.95 -9.35
CA GLY A 126 -1.16 16.54 -9.62
C GLY A 126 -2.14 16.37 -8.46
N LEU A 127 -2.16 15.21 -7.81
CA LEU A 127 -2.98 15.01 -6.62
C LEU A 127 -2.44 15.79 -5.43
N ARG A 128 -1.11 15.83 -5.24
CA ARG A 128 -0.48 16.67 -4.21
C ARG A 128 -0.92 18.13 -4.32
N GLU A 129 -0.82 18.74 -5.51
CA GLU A 129 -1.28 20.11 -5.75
C GLU A 129 -2.77 20.30 -5.52
N THR A 130 -3.58 19.28 -5.77
CA THR A 130 -5.02 19.31 -5.54
C THR A 130 -5.34 19.32 -4.05
N ILE A 131 -4.69 18.45 -3.26
CA ILE A 131 -4.83 18.42 -1.80
C ILE A 131 -4.38 19.73 -1.19
N GLN A 132 -3.25 20.30 -1.63
CA GLN A 132 -2.75 21.59 -1.13
C GLN A 132 -3.73 22.75 -1.37
N ARG A 133 -4.49 22.72 -2.47
CA ARG A 133 -5.49 23.75 -2.78
C ARG A 133 -6.80 23.56 -2.01
N SER A 134 -7.15 22.33 -1.64
CA SER A 134 -8.39 22.01 -0.95
C SER A 134 -8.19 20.88 0.08
N PRO A 135 -7.47 21.14 1.18
CA PRO A 135 -7.08 20.10 2.15
C PRO A 135 -8.24 19.47 2.91
N GLY A 136 -9.33 20.20 3.16
CA GLY A 136 -10.41 19.78 4.06
C GLY A 136 -11.22 18.55 3.64
N ARG A 137 -10.91 17.92 2.49
CA ARG A 137 -11.57 16.70 2.03
C ARG A 137 -10.64 15.48 1.97
N TYR A 138 -9.43 15.58 2.49
CA TYR A 138 -8.46 14.49 2.42
C TYR A 138 -8.07 14.01 3.81
N TRP A 139 -8.06 12.70 3.97
CA TRP A 139 -7.75 12.04 5.23
C TRP A 139 -6.68 11.00 5.04
N LEU A 140 -5.75 10.97 5.99
CA LEU A 140 -4.79 9.90 6.18
C LEU A 140 -5.19 9.12 7.42
N VAL A 141 -5.55 7.86 7.21
CA VAL A 141 -6.10 7.00 8.25
C VAL A 141 -5.13 5.88 8.56
N LEU A 142 -4.80 5.73 9.84
CA LEU A 142 -4.04 4.59 10.30
C LEU A 142 -4.97 3.38 10.40
N VAL A 143 -4.57 2.29 9.75
CA VAL A 143 -5.25 1.01 9.85
C VAL A 143 -4.33 -0.03 10.46
N GLU A 144 -4.81 -0.67 11.50
CA GLU A 144 -4.18 -1.84 12.11
C GLU A 144 -4.88 -3.10 11.61
N THR A 145 -4.09 -4.04 11.12
CA THR A 145 -4.58 -5.30 10.56
C THR A 145 -3.97 -6.47 11.31
N SER A 146 -4.70 -7.58 11.38
CA SER A 146 -4.19 -8.83 11.95
C SER A 146 -4.46 -10.01 11.02
N PHE A 147 -3.56 -10.98 11.03
CA PHE A 147 -3.69 -12.24 10.31
C PHE A 147 -2.97 -13.38 11.02
N THR A 148 -3.51 -14.60 10.95
CA THR A 148 -3.01 -15.78 11.67
C THR A 148 -1.82 -16.44 10.97
N SER A 149 -1.71 -16.37 9.64
CA SER A 149 -0.53 -16.84 8.89
C SER A 149 -0.29 -16.00 7.63
N PRO A 150 0.97 -15.78 7.19
CA PRO A 150 1.25 -15.05 5.95
C PRO A 150 0.64 -15.73 4.71
N GLN A 151 0.39 -17.04 4.79
CA GLN A 151 -0.24 -17.81 3.72
C GLN A 151 -1.75 -17.52 3.59
N THR A 152 -2.39 -17.04 4.66
CA THR A 152 -3.81 -16.62 4.64
C THR A 152 -3.98 -15.21 4.06
N ALA A 153 -2.95 -14.36 4.18
CA ALA A 153 -2.90 -13.03 3.61
C ALA A 153 -2.33 -12.99 2.17
N ALA A 154 -2.26 -14.16 1.52
CA ALA A 154 -1.72 -14.30 0.17
C ALA A 154 -2.67 -13.73 -0.89
N LEU A 155 -2.09 -13.07 -1.90
CA LEU A 155 -2.76 -12.70 -3.15
C LEU A 155 -3.48 -13.91 -3.76
N ILE A 156 -4.81 -13.86 -3.80
CA ILE A 156 -5.62 -14.82 -4.55
C ILE A 156 -5.61 -14.38 -6.01
N HIS A 157 -4.75 -14.98 -6.83
CA HIS A 157 -4.74 -14.73 -8.28
C HIS A 157 -6.00 -15.32 -8.94
N ASN A 158 -7.06 -14.51 -9.05
CA ASN A 158 -8.12 -14.71 -10.03
C ASN A 158 -7.94 -13.68 -11.15
N ILE A 159 -6.83 -13.75 -11.89
CA ILE A 159 -6.70 -13.04 -13.16
C ILE A 159 -7.30 -13.95 -14.23
N GLN A 160 -8.54 -13.66 -14.65
CA GLN A 160 -8.99 -14.11 -15.97
C GLN A 160 -8.39 -13.15 -17.00
N VAL A 161 -7.46 -13.67 -17.80
CA VAL A 161 -6.95 -13.00 -19.01
C VAL A 161 -7.96 -13.18 -20.14
#